data_AF-A0A1G0I887-F1
#
_entry.id   AF-A0A1G0I887-F1
#
_cell.length_a   1.000
_cell.length_b   1.000
_cell.length_c   1.000
_cell.angle_alpha   90.00
_cell.angle_beta   90.00
_cell.angle_gamma   90.00
#
_symmetry.space_group_name_H-M   'P 1'
#
loop_
_entity.id
_entity.type
_entity.pdbx_description
1 polymer ?
#
loop_
_entity_poly.entity_id
_entity_poly.type
_entity_poly.pdbx_seq_one_letter_code
_entity_poly.pdbx_strand_id
1 'polypeptide(L)'
;MTKGPSLQDPFLNSLRKEKIPVSIYLVNGIKLQGVIESFDQFVVLLKNTVSQMVYKHAISTIVPARNVTSMFEYNNGNGHKANNGTSNPGSSTKQPFTHE
;
A
#
# COMPACT_ATOMS: atom_id res chain seq x y z
N MET A 1 11.07 23.90 9.00
CA MET A 1 9.78 23.18 8.89
C MET A 1 10.10 21.70 8.82
N THR A 2 9.78 20.95 9.86
CA THR A 2 9.88 19.48 9.85
C THR A 2 8.87 18.96 8.85
N LYS A 3 9.31 18.66 7.62
CA LYS A 3 8.47 17.96 6.65
C LYS A 3 8.10 16.64 7.30
N GLY A 4 6.80 16.40 7.46
CA GLY A 4 6.30 15.09 7.85
C GLY A 4 6.86 13.99 6.93
N PRO A 5 6.70 12.71 7.29
CA PRO A 5 7.23 11.61 6.51
C PRO A 5 6.87 11.77 5.03
N SER A 6 7.89 11.72 4.16
CA SER A 6 7.75 11.93 2.71
C SER A 6 6.82 10.88 2.11
N LEU A 7 5.70 11.32 1.50
CA LEU A 7 4.72 10.43 0.84
C LEU A 7 5.30 9.75 -0.41
N GLN A 8 6.28 10.39 -1.05
CA GLN A 8 6.74 10.03 -2.39
C GLN A 8 7.38 8.65 -2.44
N ASP A 9 8.42 8.41 -1.64
CA ASP A 9 9.20 7.17 -1.73
C ASP A 9 8.39 5.94 -1.31
N PRO A 10 7.61 5.97 -0.20
CA PRO A 10 6.74 4.86 0.15
C PRO A 10 5.72 4.54 -0.96
N PHE A 11 5.09 5.56 -1.55
CA PHE A 11 4.13 5.39 -2.63
C PHE A 11 4.77 4.75 -3.87
N LEU A 12 5.88 5.31 -4.37
CA LEU A 12 6.60 4.77 -5.53
C LEU A 12 7.15 3.36 -5.26
N ASN A 13 7.58 3.08 -4.02
CA ASN A 13 8.08 1.77 -3.65
C ASN A 13 6.96 0.72 -3.58
N SER A 14 5.77 1.06 -3.09
CA SER A 14 4.61 0.16 -3.15
C SER A 14 4.25 -0.19 -4.59
N LEU A 15 4.17 0.82 -5.47
CA LEU A 15 3.90 0.62 -6.90
C LEU A 15 4.92 -0.31 -7.56
N ARG A 16 6.21 -0.11 -7.25
CA ARG A 16 7.33 -0.91 -7.76
C ARG A 16 7.29 -2.35 -7.24
N LYS A 17 7.20 -2.54 -5.92
CA LYS A 17 7.24 -3.87 -5.27
C LYS A 17 6.09 -4.76 -5.74
N GLU A 18 4.89 -4.18 -5.82
CA GLU A 18 3.68 -4.91 -6.21
C GLU A 18 3.44 -4.95 -7.72
N LYS A 19 4.35 -4.36 -8.51
CA LYS A 19 4.26 -4.25 -9.98
C LYS A 19 2.88 -3.74 -10.42
N ILE A 20 2.37 -2.72 -9.72
CA ILE A 20 1.07 -2.11 -10.02
C ILE A 20 1.17 -1.41 -11.38
N PRO A 21 0.30 -1.71 -12.36
CA PRO A 21 0.23 -0.93 -13.58
C PRO A 21 -0.13 0.52 -13.27
N VAL A 22 0.59 1.46 -13.87
CA VAL A 22 0.40 2.90 -13.68
C VAL A 22 0.15 3.60 -15.01
N SER A 23 -0.62 4.68 -14.95
CA SER A 23 -0.64 5.72 -15.98
C SER A 23 0.13 6.93 -15.44
N ILE A 24 1.19 7.32 -16.15
CA ILE A 24 1.96 8.52 -15.87
C ILE A 24 1.54 9.58 -16.87
N TYR A 25 0.96 10.68 -16.39
CA TYR A 25 0.65 11.85 -17.20
C TYR A 25 1.83 12.81 -17.12
N LEU A 26 2.28 13.27 -18.27
CA LEU A 26 3.32 14.28 -18.39
C LEU A 26 2.71 15.69 -18.35
N VAL A 27 3.54 16.69 -18.07
CA VAL A 27 3.12 18.10 -18.03
C VAL A 27 2.59 18.61 -19.37
N ASN A 28 3.01 18.01 -20.48
CA ASN A 28 2.51 18.31 -21.82
C ASN A 28 1.24 17.52 -22.21
N GLY A 29 0.68 16.73 -21.28
CA GLY A 29 -0.55 15.95 -21.50
C GLY A 29 -0.34 14.57 -22.10
N ILE A 30 0.88 14.19 -22.49
CA ILE A 30 1.18 12.82 -22.96
C ILE A 30 0.96 11.83 -21.81
N LYS A 31 0.33 10.69 -22.12
CA LYS A 31 0.12 9.58 -21.20
C LYS A 31 1.07 8.43 -21.51
N LEU A 32 1.88 8.06 -20.53
CA LEU A 32 2.69 6.84 -20.55
C LEU A 32 2.02 5.77 -19.68
N GLN A 33 2.14 4.51 -20.09
CA GLN A 33 1.60 3.38 -19.34
C GLN A 33 2.65 2.30 -19.19
N GLY A 34 2.66 1.64 -18.03
CA GLY A 34 3.61 0.58 -17.72
C GLY A 34 3.63 0.26 -16.24
N VAL A 35 4.72 -0.33 -15.77
CA VAL A 35 5.00 -0.58 -14.35
C VAL A 35 6.27 0.16 -13.94
N ILE A 36 6.34 0.61 -12.69
CA ILE A 36 7.56 1.22 -12.16
C ILE A 36 8.58 0.10 -11.90
N GLU A 37 9.69 0.11 -12.62
CA GLU A 37 10.79 -0.85 -12.46
C GLU A 37 11.75 -0.40 -11.35
N SER A 38 12.13 0.88 -11.37
CA SER A 38 12.97 1.53 -10.36
C SER A 38 12.72 3.04 -10.35
N PHE A 39 13.25 3.74 -9.35
CA PHE A 39 13.23 5.20 -9.26
C PHE A 39 14.37 5.68 -8.38
N ASP A 40 14.77 6.93 -8.56
CA ASP A 40 15.66 7.65 -7.66
C ASP A 40 15.06 9.02 -7.28
N GLN A 41 15.88 9.96 -6.82
CA GLN A 41 15.43 11.30 -6.46
C GLN A 41 14.81 12.08 -7.65
N PHE A 42 15.28 11.89 -8.88
CA PHE A 42 14.97 12.72 -10.04
C PHE A 42 14.22 12.00 -11.16
N VAL A 43 14.33 10.67 -11.26
CA VAL A 43 13.77 9.89 -12.36
C VAL A 43 12.95 8.69 -11.88
N VAL A 44 12.09 8.21 -12.76
CA VAL A 44 11.36 6.94 -12.65
C VAL A 44 11.66 6.11 -13.89
N LEU A 45 12.04 4.85 -13.72
CA LEU A 45 12.16 3.90 -14.82
C LEU A 45 10.80 3.20 -15.01
N LEU A 46 10.14 3.48 -16.12
CA LEU A 46 8.85 2.91 -16.48
C LEU A 46 9.06 1.78 -17.49
N LYS A 47 8.57 0.58 -17.18
CA LYS A 47 8.64 -0.59 -18.07
C LYS A 47 7.29 -0.83 -18.74
N ASN A 48 7.28 -0.82 -20.06
CA ASN A 48 6.24 -1.44 -20.89
C ASN A 48 6.87 -2.58 -21.71
N THR A 49 6.87 -2.51 -23.04
CA THR A 49 7.72 -3.33 -23.91
C THR A 49 9.21 -3.09 -23.61
N VAL A 50 9.61 -1.84 -23.44
CA VAL A 50 10.99 -1.42 -23.11
C VAL A 50 11.03 -0.64 -21.79
N SER A 51 12.20 -0.55 -21.18
CA SER A 51 12.42 0.31 -20.02
C SER A 51 12.75 1.70 -20.52
N GLN A 52 11.99 2.70 -20.08
CA GLN A 52 12.22 4.11 -20.42
C GLN A 52 12.38 4.95 -19.16
N MET A 53 13.35 5.85 -19.18
CA MET A 53 13.59 6.78 -18.08
C MET A 53 12.70 8.01 -18.24
N VAL A 54 11.95 8.36 -17.20
CA VAL A 54 11.06 9.52 -17.16
C VAL A 54 11.52 10.46 -16.05
N TYR A 55 11.87 11.70 -16.39
CA TYR A 55 12.24 12.70 -15.40
C TYR A 55 11.01 13.21 -14.64
N LYS A 56 11.11 13.28 -13.31
CA LYS A 56 10.00 13.71 -12.44
C LYS A 56 9.52 15.13 -12.73
N HIS A 57 10.39 16.04 -13.18
CA HIS A 57 9.98 17.41 -13.53
C HIS A 57 9.00 17.43 -14.73
N ALA A 58 9.01 16.38 -15.56
CA ALA A 58 8.13 16.25 -16.71
C ALA A 58 6.83 15.53 -16.36
N ILE A 59 6.70 14.96 -15.16
CA ILE A 59 5.52 14.22 -14.70
C ILE A 59 4.57 15.19 -14.00
N SER A 60 3.30 15.21 -14.44
CA SER A 60 2.24 15.93 -13.75
C SER A 60 1.52 15.04 -12.72
N THR A 61 1.25 13.77 -13.05
CA THR A 61 0.50 12.86 -12.16
C THR A 61 0.85 11.40 -12.42
N ILE A 62 0.87 10.57 -11.37
CA ILE A 62 0.98 9.12 -11.45
C ILE A 62 -0.30 8.51 -10.88
N VAL A 63 -1.04 7.77 -11.71
CA VAL A 63 -2.31 7.14 -11.35
C VAL A 63 -2.17 5.62 -11.39
N PRO A 64 -2.35 4.90 -10.26
CA PRO A 64 -2.30 3.45 -10.24
C PRO A 64 -3.60 2.83 -10.75
N ALA A 65 -3.51 1.66 -11.38
CA ALA A 65 -4.66 0.91 -11.88
C ALA A 65 -5.54 0.31 -10.76
N ARG A 66 -5.00 0.25 -9.54
CA ARG A 66 -5.73 -0.14 -8.32
C ARG A 66 -5.25 0.68 -7.15
N ASN A 67 -6.06 0.78 -6.09
CA ASN A 67 -5.65 1.45 -4.87
C ASN A 67 -4.36 0.82 -4.32
N VAL A 68 -3.44 1.68 -3.92
CA VAL A 68 -2.23 1.27 -3.23
C VAL A 68 -2.57 1.26 -1.75
N THR A 69 -2.53 0.07 -1.14
CA THR A 69 -2.55 -0.04 0.33
C THR A 69 -1.17 0.33 0.82
N SER A 70 -0.81 1.59 0.67
CA SER A 70 0.35 2.10 1.36
C SER A 70 0.03 2.02 2.84
N MET A 71 0.90 1.34 3.58
CA MET A 71 0.93 1.30 5.03
C MET A 71 1.28 2.69 5.57
N PHE A 72 0.51 3.70 5.18
CA PHE A 72 0.37 4.93 5.90
C PHE A 72 -0.53 4.60 7.09
N GLU A 73 0.01 3.84 8.05
CA GLU A 73 -0.41 4.10 9.42
C GLU A 73 -0.04 5.56 9.66
N TYR A 74 -1.01 6.43 9.42
CA TYR A 74 -1.04 7.71 10.10
C TYR A 74 -0.89 7.32 11.56
N ASN A 75 0.24 7.68 12.17
CA ASN A 75 0.50 7.48 13.58
C ASN A 75 -0.42 8.47 14.34
N ASN A 76 -1.74 8.31 14.18
CA ASN A 76 -2.75 8.95 14.99
C ASN A 76 -2.86 8.04 16.20
N GLY A 77 -2.23 8.43 17.30
CA GLY A 77 -2.38 7.74 18.57
C GLY A 77 -3.86 7.71 18.95
N ASN A 78 -4.52 6.59 18.65
CA ASN A 78 -5.76 6.19 19.28
C ASN A 78 -5.82 4.66 19.24
N GLY A 79 -5.34 4.07 20.34
CA GLY A 79 -5.48 2.65 20.59
C GLY A 79 -6.95 2.28 20.66
N HIS A 80 -7.39 1.46 19.72
CA HIS A 80 -8.48 0.54 19.97
C HIS A 80 -7.97 -0.87 19.68
N LYS A 81 -7.50 -1.54 20.75
CA LYS A 81 -7.47 -3.00 20.80
C LYS A 81 -8.91 -3.47 20.57
N ALA A 82 -9.21 -3.97 19.37
CA ALA A 82 -10.38 -4.80 19.16
C ALA A 82 -10.09 -6.17 19.80
N ASN A 83 -10.47 -6.26 21.07
CA ASN A 83 -10.49 -7.49 21.86
C ASN A 83 -11.57 -8.41 21.27
N ASN A 84 -11.18 -9.41 20.49
CA ASN A 84 -12.12 -10.42 19.97
C ASN A 84 -12.32 -11.49 21.05
N GLY A 85 -13.12 -11.15 22.05
CA GLY A 85 -13.65 -12.10 23.03
C GLY A 85 -15.03 -12.57 22.59
N THR A 86 -15.10 -13.76 22.01
CA THR A 86 -16.35 -14.53 21.96
C THR A 86 -16.17 -15.75 22.87
N SER A 87 -16.36 -15.52 24.16
CA SER A 87 -16.58 -16.56 25.17
C SER A 87 -18.01 -17.08 25.02
N ASN A 88 -18.14 -18.36 24.66
CA ASN A 88 -19.41 -19.07 24.57
C ASN A 88 -19.92 -19.42 25.99
N PRO A 89 -21.15 -19.06 26.39
CA PRO A 89 -21.68 -19.43 27.70
C PRO A 89 -22.49 -20.73 27.64
N GLY A 90 -22.09 -21.71 28.46
CA GLY A 90 -23.00 -22.64 29.14
C GLY A 90 -23.30 -23.99 28.48
N SER A 91 -22.82 -25.07 29.09
CA SER A 91 -23.67 -26.21 29.48
C SER A 91 -22.96 -27.09 30.51
N SER A 92 -23.21 -26.77 31.78
CA SER A 92 -22.98 -27.65 32.91
C SER A 92 -23.92 -28.85 32.81
N THR A 93 -23.37 -30.03 32.53
CA THR A 93 -24.09 -31.30 32.68
C THR A 93 -23.33 -32.17 33.68
N LYS A 94 -24.08 -32.59 34.70
CA LYS A 94 -23.65 -33.25 35.94
C LYS A 94 -23.03 -34.62 35.68
N GLN A 95 -22.03 -34.97 36.49
CA GLN A 95 -21.64 -36.36 36.74
C GLN A 95 -22.79 -37.14 37.42
N PRO A 96 -22.83 -38.46 37.24
CA PRO A 96 -23.16 -39.34 38.34
C PRO A 96 -22.08 -40.42 38.56
N PHE A 97 -21.67 -40.57 39.81
CA PHE A 97 -21.09 -41.80 40.36
C PHE A 97 -22.16 -42.91 40.36
N THR A 98 -21.81 -44.16 40.01
CA THR A 98 -21.70 -45.32 40.93
C THR A 98 -21.51 -46.66 40.20
N HIS A 99 -20.57 -47.45 40.74
CA HIS A 99 -20.48 -48.93 40.87
C HIS A 99 -20.49 -49.83 39.62
N GLU A 100 -19.32 -50.40 39.29
CA GLU A 100 -18.96 -51.81 39.60
C GLU A 100 -17.42 -51.95 39.65
#